data_AF-A0A6N2R5J7-F1
#
_entry.id   AF-A0A6N2R5J7-F1
#
_cell.length_a   1.000
_cell.length_b   1.000
_cell.length_c   1.000
_cell.angle_alpha   90.00
_cell.angle_beta   90.00
_cell.angle_gamma   90.00
#
_symmetry.space_group_name_H-M   'P 1'
#
loop_
_entity.id
_entity.type
_entity.pdbx_description
1 polymer ?
#
loop_
_entity_poly.entity_id
_entity_poly.type
_entity_poly.pdbx_seq_one_letter_code
_entity_poly.pdbx_strand_id
1 'polypeptide(L)'
;MRSEHEGVTRRDLNRVALIIAVLFAAMTSLLFMRLVPAMHSTGSSWWMTFILVAVFIMAALVCNRRCRRQIVWHNRVMAVWLVVAGACFSICAGATVSTLLESGNPATVAVFCSSGIVVADMALMSVCVREPMVRGVVSAVSFVALPLALASAATVLFDLSVQLLAGMVVAASVCGIQMMPNIVVHVPDRYLVEWRTYMTRRWTVRGNIPEEARVLTRKDVRRDMDSFLAQYSTGFTLCVVLSVLGYAALTQWTDYHSLYDRIGFLVLSVLLMLFFELKPRQSGRPFERYVMRAAGIAIPLLWVGHATQSIPEGEAMLPLMCMITFAVLGLVLGFSMIVQHNGFHSLALSRIGDALCFISMMLIPAASFLAGGALEFLRSMSW
;
A
#
# COMPACT_ATOMS: atom_id res chain seq x y z
N MET A 1 41.63 10.12 19.50
CA MET A 1 41.30 9.11 18.48
C MET A 1 40.20 8.23 19.04
N ARG A 2 38.94 8.60 18.77
CA ARG A 2 37.75 8.12 19.49
C ARG A 2 36.76 7.63 18.42
N SER A 3 36.48 6.32 18.45
CA SER A 3 35.31 5.61 17.89
C SER A 3 34.79 6.05 16.50
N GLU A 4 35.30 5.44 15.43
CA GLU A 4 34.67 5.48 14.08
C GLU A 4 33.79 4.25 13.77
N HIS A 5 33.41 3.44 14.76
CA HIS A 5 32.65 2.19 14.53
C HIS A 5 31.31 2.05 15.25
N GLU A 6 30.73 3.13 15.75
CA GLU A 6 29.36 3.09 16.30
C GLU A 6 28.48 4.17 15.67
N GLY A 7 27.58 3.73 14.79
CA GLY A 7 26.56 4.62 14.27
C GLY A 7 25.84 4.09 13.04
N VAL A 8 25.36 2.84 13.06
CA VAL A 8 24.22 2.49 12.18
C VAL A 8 23.12 3.49 12.51
N THR A 9 22.91 4.48 11.64
CA THR A 9 22.01 5.57 12.00
C THR A 9 20.61 5.00 12.17
N ARG A 10 19.89 5.47 13.19
CA ARG A 10 18.49 5.09 13.48
C ARG A 10 17.55 5.20 12.26
N ARG A 11 17.98 5.89 11.20
CA ARG A 11 17.31 6.05 9.91
C ARG A 11 17.54 4.87 8.95
N ASP A 12 18.64 4.15 9.04
CA ASP A 12 18.94 3.00 8.18
C ASP A 12 18.23 1.74 8.67
N LEU A 13 18.11 1.59 10.00
CA LEU A 13 17.33 0.51 10.62
C LEU A 13 15.85 0.56 10.25
N ASN A 14 15.24 1.75 10.18
CA ASN A 14 13.83 1.92 9.78
C ASN A 14 13.59 1.63 8.29
N ARG A 15 14.62 1.82 7.44
CA ARG A 15 14.54 1.57 5.99
C ARG A 15 14.65 0.10 5.67
N VAL A 16 15.64 -0.56 6.27
CA VAL A 16 15.81 -2.01 6.20
C VAL A 16 14.60 -2.71 6.82
N ALA A 17 14.06 -2.16 7.91
CA ALA A 17 12.89 -2.72 8.57
C ALA A 17 11.65 -2.76 7.70
N LEU A 18 11.39 -1.67 6.99
CA LEU A 18 10.21 -1.62 6.14
C LEU A 18 10.42 -2.43 4.85
N ILE A 19 11.62 -2.41 4.27
CA ILE A 19 11.95 -3.26 3.12
C ILE A 19 11.78 -4.74 3.48
N ILE A 20 12.17 -5.16 4.68
CA ILE A 20 11.97 -6.54 5.17
C ILE A 20 10.50 -6.81 5.48
N ALA A 21 9.74 -5.85 5.99
CA ALA A 21 8.29 -5.99 6.19
C ALA A 21 7.52 -6.11 4.87
N VAL A 22 7.94 -5.37 3.85
CA VAL A 22 7.41 -5.44 2.49
C VAL A 22 7.84 -6.74 1.82
N LEU A 23 9.08 -7.19 2.01
CA LEU A 23 9.55 -8.50 1.55
C LEU A 23 8.84 -9.63 2.29
N PHE A 24 8.53 -9.48 3.56
CA PHE A 24 7.80 -10.46 4.35
C PHE A 24 6.32 -10.50 3.92
N ALA A 25 5.67 -9.35 3.71
CA ALA A 25 4.31 -9.27 3.17
C ALA A 25 4.22 -9.75 1.71
N ALA A 26 5.24 -9.47 0.90
CA ALA A 26 5.37 -9.99 -0.46
C ALA A 26 5.62 -11.50 -0.45
N MET A 27 6.49 -12.01 0.43
CA MET A 27 6.76 -13.44 0.59
C MET A 27 5.55 -14.19 1.13
N THR A 28 4.82 -13.65 2.11
CA THR A 28 3.61 -14.28 2.64
C THR A 28 2.48 -14.26 1.61
N SER A 29 2.31 -13.18 0.85
CA SER A 29 1.33 -13.13 -0.25
C SER A 29 1.70 -14.02 -1.44
N LEU A 30 2.99 -14.15 -1.80
CA LEU A 30 3.48 -15.06 -2.85
C LEU A 30 3.39 -16.54 -2.43
N LEU A 31 3.78 -16.87 -1.19
CA LEU A 31 3.58 -18.21 -0.63
C LEU A 31 2.09 -18.55 -0.64
N PHE A 32 1.24 -17.60 -0.29
CA PHE A 32 -0.20 -17.81 -0.21
C PHE A 32 -0.89 -17.95 -1.58
N MET A 33 -0.52 -17.14 -2.57
CA MET A 33 -0.95 -17.29 -3.98
C MET A 33 -0.61 -18.67 -4.56
N ARG A 34 0.44 -19.34 -4.06
CA ARG A 34 0.80 -20.71 -4.45
C ARG A 34 0.17 -21.79 -3.57
N LEU A 35 -0.04 -21.52 -2.28
CA LEU A 35 -0.59 -22.49 -1.31
C LEU A 35 -2.11 -22.69 -1.44
N VAL A 36 -2.88 -21.64 -1.77
CA VAL A 36 -4.35 -21.78 -1.92
C VAL A 36 -4.77 -22.68 -3.08
N PRO A 37 -4.22 -22.53 -4.30
CA PRO A 37 -4.53 -23.46 -5.39
C PRO A 37 -4.08 -24.89 -5.06
N ALA A 38 -2.94 -25.05 -4.37
CA ALA A 38 -2.44 -26.34 -3.95
C ALA A 38 -3.39 -27.03 -2.93
N MET A 39 -3.88 -26.30 -1.91
CA MET A 39 -4.81 -26.88 -0.92
C MET A 39 -6.19 -27.20 -1.50
N HIS A 40 -6.65 -26.42 -2.49
CA HIS A 40 -7.90 -26.72 -3.20
C HIS A 40 -7.75 -27.95 -4.11
N SER A 41 -6.57 -28.16 -4.71
CA SER A 41 -6.31 -29.30 -5.60
C SER A 41 -6.19 -30.66 -4.88
N THR A 42 -5.80 -30.69 -3.60
CA THR A 42 -5.48 -31.93 -2.88
C THR A 42 -6.61 -32.49 -2.01
N GLY A 43 -7.84 -31.98 -2.10
CA GLY A 43 -8.94 -32.45 -1.24
C GLY A 43 -8.59 -32.33 0.25
N SER A 44 -7.96 -31.21 0.62
CA SER A 44 -7.51 -30.98 2.00
C SER A 44 -8.69 -31.10 2.97
N SER A 45 -8.54 -31.97 3.95
CA SER A 45 -9.56 -32.20 4.96
C SER A 45 -9.85 -30.94 5.78
N TRP A 46 -11.12 -30.61 5.95
CA TRP A 46 -11.62 -29.43 6.69
C TRP A 46 -10.94 -29.20 8.06
N TRP A 47 -10.57 -30.26 8.78
CA TRP A 47 -9.89 -30.13 10.08
C TRP A 47 -8.47 -29.54 9.99
N MET A 48 -7.73 -29.77 8.90
CA MET A 48 -6.39 -29.18 8.72
C MET A 48 -6.46 -27.66 8.53
N THR A 49 -7.44 -27.18 7.75
CA THR A 49 -7.65 -25.74 7.55
C THR A 49 -8.09 -25.05 8.84
N PHE A 50 -8.96 -25.67 9.65
CA PHE A 50 -9.31 -25.16 10.99
C PHE A 50 -8.09 -25.03 11.91
N ILE A 51 -7.22 -26.04 11.94
CA ILE A 51 -6.00 -26.00 12.77
C ILE A 51 -5.08 -24.86 12.31
N LEU A 52 -4.88 -24.68 11.00
CA LEU A 52 -4.04 -23.61 10.46
C LEU A 52 -4.59 -22.22 10.79
N VAL A 53 -5.91 -22.01 10.65
CA VAL A 53 -6.57 -20.75 11.03
C VAL A 53 -6.33 -20.46 12.52
N ALA A 54 -6.52 -21.45 13.39
CA ALA A 54 -6.29 -21.30 14.82
C ALA A 54 -4.83 -20.95 15.13
N VAL A 55 -3.86 -21.59 14.47
CA VAL A 55 -2.43 -21.30 14.63
C VAL A 55 -2.11 -19.86 14.23
N PHE A 56 -2.64 -19.37 13.11
CA PHE A 56 -2.39 -18.00 12.65
C PHE A 56 -3.01 -16.95 13.59
N ILE A 57 -4.24 -17.16 14.05
CA ILE A 57 -4.89 -16.26 15.02
C ILE A 57 -4.11 -16.25 16.34
N MET A 58 -3.69 -17.42 16.83
CA MET A 58 -2.88 -17.51 18.04
C MET A 58 -1.52 -16.83 17.87
N ALA A 59 -0.87 -16.97 16.70
CA ALA A 59 0.38 -16.27 16.39
C ALA A 59 0.20 -14.74 16.38
N ALA A 60 -0.89 -14.23 15.80
CA ALA A 60 -1.23 -12.80 15.82
C ALA A 60 -1.43 -12.29 17.27
N LEU A 61 -2.21 -13.01 18.08
CA LEU A 61 -2.44 -12.67 19.50
C LEU A 61 -1.15 -12.69 20.32
N VAL A 62 -0.26 -13.67 20.08
CA VAL A 62 1.07 -13.72 20.72
C VAL A 62 1.91 -12.50 20.32
N CYS A 63 1.89 -12.11 19.04
CA CYS A 63 2.58 -10.91 18.56
C CYS A 63 2.04 -9.65 19.25
N ASN A 64 0.71 -9.50 19.35
CA ASN A 64 0.08 -8.38 20.05
C ASN A 64 0.45 -8.31 21.53
N ARG A 65 0.43 -9.46 22.21
CA ARG A 65 0.83 -9.55 23.63
C ARG A 65 2.31 -9.19 23.80
N ARG A 66 3.18 -9.68 22.92
CA ARG A 66 4.62 -9.35 22.91
C ARG A 66 4.84 -7.87 22.59
N CYS A 67 4.07 -7.27 21.69
CA CYS A 67 4.12 -5.84 21.38
C CYS A 67 3.85 -5.01 22.63
N ARG A 68 2.77 -5.30 23.36
CA ARG A 68 2.45 -4.63 24.64
C ARG A 68 3.59 -4.73 25.64
N ARG A 69 4.20 -5.92 25.75
CA ARG A 69 5.38 -6.10 26.60
C ARG A 69 6.53 -5.21 26.11
N GLN A 70 6.88 -5.21 24.83
CA GLN A 70 8.00 -4.39 24.32
C GLN A 70 7.80 -2.88 24.50
N ILE A 71 6.54 -2.40 24.49
CA ILE A 71 6.22 -1.00 24.81
C ILE A 71 6.64 -0.65 26.24
N VAL A 72 6.35 -1.52 27.21
CA VAL A 72 6.76 -1.35 28.62
C VAL A 72 8.29 -1.35 28.75
N TRP A 73 8.97 -2.14 27.94
CA TRP A 73 10.44 -2.24 27.90
C TRP A 73 11.09 -1.14 27.04
N HIS A 74 10.33 -0.13 26.60
CA HIS A 74 10.79 1.02 25.82
C HIS A 74 11.42 0.68 24.44
N ASN A 75 11.21 -0.55 23.95
CA ASN A 75 11.70 -1.02 22.65
C ASN A 75 10.69 -0.76 21.53
N ARG A 76 10.52 0.52 21.17
CA ARG A 76 9.52 0.99 20.21
C ARG A 76 9.62 0.33 18.83
N VAL A 77 10.84 0.08 18.36
CA VAL A 77 11.09 -0.54 17.05
C VAL A 77 10.54 -1.97 17.02
N MET A 78 10.87 -2.77 18.04
CA MET A 78 10.37 -4.15 18.16
C MET A 78 8.87 -4.22 18.35
N ALA A 79 8.26 -3.23 19.02
CA ALA A 79 6.81 -3.14 19.11
C ALA A 79 6.16 -2.95 17.73
N VAL A 80 6.69 -2.06 16.88
CA VAL A 80 6.19 -1.87 15.51
C VAL A 80 6.33 -3.14 14.67
N TRP A 81 7.48 -3.84 14.78
CA TRP A 81 7.69 -5.12 14.10
C TRP A 81 6.64 -6.16 14.44
N LEU A 82 6.32 -6.28 15.73
CA LEU A 82 5.35 -7.26 16.21
C LEU A 82 3.92 -6.92 15.75
N VAL A 83 3.56 -5.64 15.62
CA VAL A 83 2.27 -5.24 15.04
C VAL A 83 2.20 -5.62 13.55
N VAL A 84 3.25 -5.36 12.79
CA VAL A 84 3.29 -5.70 11.36
C VAL A 84 3.26 -7.22 11.15
N ALA A 85 4.02 -7.98 11.96
CA ALA A 85 3.98 -9.44 11.94
C ALA A 85 2.58 -9.96 12.31
N GLY A 86 1.94 -9.39 13.33
CA GLY A 86 0.57 -9.69 13.71
C GLY A 86 -0.40 -9.47 12.55
N ALA A 87 -0.32 -8.32 11.88
CA ALA A 87 -1.12 -8.02 10.70
C ALA A 87 -0.91 -9.04 9.57
N CYS A 88 0.33 -9.48 9.33
CA CYS A 88 0.62 -10.51 8.32
C CYS A 88 -0.02 -11.85 8.67
N PHE A 89 0.06 -12.29 9.93
CA PHE A 89 -0.61 -13.51 10.38
C PHE A 89 -2.14 -13.38 10.27
N SER A 90 -2.69 -12.21 10.57
CA SER A 90 -4.11 -11.90 10.39
C SER A 90 -4.56 -11.99 8.92
N ILE A 91 -3.74 -11.49 7.98
CA ILE A 91 -3.98 -11.65 6.53
C ILE A 91 -4.00 -13.14 6.17
N CYS A 92 -2.97 -13.90 6.59
CA CYS A 92 -2.90 -15.34 6.34
C CYS A 92 -4.10 -16.09 6.92
N ALA A 93 -4.51 -15.75 8.16
CA ALA A 93 -5.68 -16.34 8.80
C ALA A 93 -6.94 -16.13 7.97
N GLY A 94 -7.24 -14.88 7.58
CA GLY A 94 -8.47 -14.59 6.84
C GLY A 94 -8.47 -15.20 5.45
N ALA A 95 -7.30 -15.27 4.82
CA ALA A 95 -7.18 -15.91 3.54
C ALA A 95 -7.32 -17.45 3.65
N THR A 96 -6.83 -18.10 4.71
CA THR A 96 -7.16 -19.52 4.99
C THR A 96 -8.62 -19.76 5.37
N VAL A 97 -9.29 -18.79 6.00
CA VAL A 97 -10.73 -18.88 6.28
C VAL A 97 -11.53 -18.92 4.96
N SER A 98 -11.10 -18.19 3.94
CA SER A 98 -11.81 -18.17 2.66
C SER A 98 -11.89 -19.53 1.96
N THR A 99 -10.94 -20.44 2.21
CA THR A 99 -10.99 -21.80 1.63
C THR A 99 -12.05 -22.68 2.28
N LEU A 100 -12.64 -22.27 3.41
CA LEU A 100 -13.76 -22.95 4.06
C LEU A 100 -15.12 -22.49 3.49
N LEU A 101 -15.14 -21.36 2.79
CA LEU A 101 -16.36 -20.82 2.20
C LEU A 101 -16.44 -21.26 0.73
N GLU A 102 -17.41 -22.11 0.42
CA GLU A 102 -17.76 -22.41 -0.96
C GLU A 102 -18.38 -21.15 -1.60
N SER A 103 -17.68 -20.58 -2.58
CA SER A 103 -18.11 -19.36 -3.27
C SER A 103 -17.67 -19.38 -4.74
N GLY A 104 -18.45 -18.73 -5.60
CA GLY A 104 -18.15 -18.64 -7.04
C GLY A 104 -16.87 -17.84 -7.34
N ASN A 105 -16.52 -16.88 -6.48
CA ASN A 105 -15.35 -16.01 -6.62
C ASN A 105 -14.41 -16.13 -5.41
N PRO A 106 -13.56 -17.17 -5.33
CA PRO A 106 -12.74 -17.44 -4.14
C PRO A 106 -11.72 -16.33 -3.84
N ALA A 107 -11.26 -15.60 -4.87
CA ALA A 107 -10.29 -14.52 -4.71
C ALA A 107 -10.86 -13.29 -3.98
N THR A 108 -12.08 -12.86 -4.30
CA THR A 108 -12.72 -11.69 -3.64
C THR A 108 -13.07 -12.01 -2.19
N VAL A 109 -13.55 -13.24 -1.93
CA VAL A 109 -13.81 -13.73 -0.57
C VAL A 109 -12.52 -13.81 0.26
N ALA A 110 -11.40 -14.23 -0.33
CA ALA A 110 -10.09 -14.20 0.35
C ALA A 110 -9.66 -12.80 0.76
N VAL A 111 -9.84 -11.80 -0.11
CA VAL A 111 -9.52 -10.40 0.20
C VAL A 111 -10.47 -9.85 1.27
N PHE A 112 -11.76 -10.21 1.22
CA PHE A 112 -12.74 -9.82 2.23
C PHE A 112 -12.42 -10.40 3.61
N CYS A 113 -12.20 -11.71 3.71
CA CYS A 113 -11.88 -12.36 4.98
C CYS A 113 -10.53 -11.88 5.55
N SER A 114 -9.50 -11.72 4.72
CA SER A 114 -8.19 -11.20 5.17
C SER A 114 -8.28 -9.77 5.68
N SER A 115 -8.92 -8.87 4.93
CA SER A 115 -9.09 -7.48 5.36
C SER A 115 -9.98 -7.36 6.60
N GLY A 116 -11.05 -8.15 6.71
CA GLY A 116 -11.93 -8.20 7.88
C GLY A 116 -11.21 -8.61 9.17
N ILE A 117 -10.39 -9.67 9.13
CA ILE A 117 -9.62 -10.12 10.31
C ILE A 117 -8.55 -9.08 10.68
N VAL A 118 -7.88 -8.46 9.70
CA VAL A 118 -6.92 -7.37 9.97
C VAL A 118 -7.61 -6.17 10.64
N VAL A 119 -8.81 -5.79 10.19
CA VAL A 119 -9.57 -4.70 10.82
C VAL A 119 -9.91 -5.04 12.26
N ALA A 120 -10.36 -6.26 12.55
CA ALA A 120 -10.67 -6.71 13.91
C ALA A 120 -9.42 -6.70 14.82
N ASP A 121 -8.29 -7.18 14.30
CA ASP A 121 -7.00 -7.20 15.01
C ASP A 121 -6.50 -5.78 15.32
N MET A 122 -6.53 -4.89 14.33
CA MET A 122 -6.13 -3.49 14.53
C MET A 122 -7.09 -2.73 15.44
N ALA A 123 -8.39 -3.03 15.40
CA ALA A 123 -9.37 -2.47 16.34
C ALA A 123 -9.03 -2.86 17.79
N LEU A 124 -8.69 -4.13 18.03
CA LEU A 124 -8.23 -4.60 19.35
C LEU A 124 -6.95 -3.88 19.78
N MET A 125 -5.99 -3.72 18.87
CA MET A 125 -4.73 -3.01 19.16
C MET A 125 -4.93 -1.51 19.40
N SER A 126 -5.90 -0.88 18.75
CA SER A 126 -6.23 0.53 18.94
C SER A 126 -6.70 0.84 20.38
N VAL A 127 -7.40 -0.11 21.02
CA VAL A 127 -7.83 -0.02 22.42
C VAL A 127 -6.66 -0.31 23.37
N CYS A 128 -5.78 -1.25 23.00
CA CYS A 128 -4.71 -1.73 23.87
C CYS A 128 -3.45 -0.85 23.90
N VAL A 129 -3.22 -0.02 22.88
CA VAL A 129 -1.95 0.69 22.69
C VAL A 129 -2.11 2.20 22.77
N ARG A 130 -1.35 2.84 23.67
CA ARG A 130 -1.32 4.31 23.86
C ARG A 130 -0.04 4.98 23.37
N GLU A 131 0.95 4.20 22.97
CA GLU A 131 2.23 4.71 22.47
C GLU A 131 2.04 5.34 21.07
N PRO A 132 2.46 6.60 20.83
CA PRO A 132 2.14 7.36 19.62
C PRO A 132 2.61 6.69 18.33
N MET A 133 3.84 6.17 18.31
CA MET A 133 4.43 5.55 17.12
C MET A 133 3.63 4.31 16.70
N VAL A 134 3.33 3.43 17.65
CA VAL A 134 2.59 2.19 17.38
C VAL A 134 1.13 2.51 17.05
N ARG A 135 0.53 3.50 17.72
CA ARG A 135 -0.82 3.98 17.39
C ARG A 135 -0.93 4.52 15.97
N GLY A 136 0.09 5.26 15.49
CA GLY A 136 0.15 5.73 14.11
C GLY A 136 0.23 4.60 13.08
N VAL A 137 0.94 3.50 13.39
CA VAL A 137 0.96 2.30 12.53
C VAL A 137 -0.42 1.64 12.51
N VAL A 138 -1.01 1.40 13.68
CA VAL A 138 -2.33 0.76 13.80
C VAL A 138 -3.39 1.57 13.06
N SER A 139 -3.41 2.91 13.21
CA SER A 139 -4.38 3.76 12.52
C SER A 139 -4.19 3.73 11.00
N ALA A 140 -2.96 3.71 10.49
CA ALA A 140 -2.69 3.59 9.06
C ALA A 140 -3.18 2.25 8.50
N VAL A 141 -2.89 1.13 9.19
CA VAL A 141 -3.34 -0.20 8.76
C VAL A 141 -4.87 -0.27 8.77
N SER A 142 -5.53 0.22 9.82
CA SER A 142 -7.00 0.29 9.88
C SER A 142 -7.59 1.14 8.76
N PHE A 143 -7.01 2.30 8.48
CA PHE A 143 -7.51 3.22 7.46
C PHE A 143 -7.41 2.64 6.05
N VAL A 144 -6.45 1.76 5.79
CA VAL A 144 -6.32 1.06 4.50
C VAL A 144 -7.17 -0.21 4.46
N ALA A 145 -7.17 -1.01 5.54
CA ALA A 145 -7.87 -2.29 5.57
C ALA A 145 -9.40 -2.12 5.59
N LEU A 146 -9.93 -1.08 6.23
CA LEU A 146 -11.38 -0.87 6.33
C LEU A 146 -12.04 -0.56 4.96
N PRO A 147 -11.55 0.40 4.15
CA PRO A 147 -12.07 0.59 2.79
C PRO A 147 -11.90 -0.63 1.91
N LEU A 148 -10.80 -1.38 2.07
CA LEU A 148 -10.58 -2.62 1.31
C LEU A 148 -11.60 -3.70 1.69
N ALA A 149 -11.93 -3.84 2.97
CA ALA A 149 -12.97 -4.74 3.46
C ALA A 149 -14.36 -4.33 2.94
N LEU A 150 -14.66 -3.04 2.93
CA LEU A 150 -15.93 -2.53 2.40
C LEU A 150 -16.03 -2.71 0.88
N ALA A 151 -14.97 -2.42 0.14
CA ALA A 151 -14.93 -2.60 -1.31
C ALA A 151 -15.08 -4.08 -1.68
N SER A 152 -14.36 -4.97 -0.99
CA SER A 152 -14.48 -6.42 -1.22
C SER A 152 -15.85 -6.96 -0.81
N ALA A 153 -16.43 -6.50 0.30
CA ALA A 153 -17.80 -6.84 0.67
C ALA A 153 -18.81 -6.40 -0.40
N ALA A 154 -18.69 -5.18 -0.91
CA ALA A 154 -19.54 -4.70 -1.99
C ALA A 154 -19.38 -5.56 -3.26
N THR A 155 -18.15 -5.95 -3.61
CA THR A 155 -17.95 -6.83 -4.77
C THR A 155 -18.56 -8.21 -4.60
N VAL A 156 -18.57 -8.76 -3.39
CA VAL A 156 -19.24 -10.04 -3.11
C VAL A 156 -20.76 -9.89 -3.12
N LEU A 157 -21.29 -8.80 -2.55
CA LEU A 157 -22.74 -8.55 -2.49
C LEU A 157 -23.37 -8.27 -3.86
N PHE A 158 -22.64 -7.60 -4.75
CA PHE A 158 -23.10 -7.26 -6.10
C PHE A 158 -22.60 -8.22 -7.18
N ASP A 159 -21.95 -9.32 -6.79
CA ASP A 159 -21.35 -10.31 -7.70
C ASP A 159 -20.48 -9.68 -8.80
N LEU A 160 -19.64 -8.71 -8.40
CA LEU A 160 -18.75 -7.98 -9.30
C LEU A 160 -17.50 -8.82 -9.62
N SER A 161 -16.94 -8.59 -10.82
CA SER A 161 -15.73 -9.29 -11.25
C SER A 161 -14.52 -8.98 -10.36
N VAL A 162 -13.64 -9.98 -10.19
CA VAL A 162 -12.37 -9.85 -9.46
C VAL A 162 -11.47 -8.77 -10.09
N GLN A 163 -11.51 -8.65 -11.42
CA GLN A 163 -10.77 -7.65 -12.19
C GLN A 163 -11.16 -6.22 -11.79
N LEU A 164 -12.45 -5.96 -11.59
CA LEU A 164 -12.94 -4.63 -11.21
C LEU A 164 -12.45 -4.24 -9.82
N LEU A 165 -12.48 -5.19 -8.86
CA LEU A 165 -11.91 -4.97 -7.53
C LEU A 165 -10.41 -4.64 -7.61
N ALA A 166 -9.64 -5.41 -8.38
CA ALA A 166 -8.21 -5.19 -8.54
C ALA A 166 -7.92 -3.82 -9.17
N GLY A 167 -8.67 -3.43 -10.21
CA GLY A 167 -8.60 -2.11 -10.83
C GLY A 167 -8.89 -0.98 -9.84
N MET A 168 -9.95 -1.11 -9.04
CA MET A 168 -10.29 -0.14 -7.99
C MET A 168 -9.18 -0.01 -6.94
N VAL A 169 -8.58 -1.12 -6.51
CA VAL A 169 -7.48 -1.11 -5.53
C VAL A 169 -6.25 -0.40 -6.10
N VAL A 170 -5.90 -0.63 -7.36
CA VAL A 170 -4.80 0.08 -8.04
C VAL A 170 -5.09 1.59 -8.14
N ALA A 171 -6.29 1.98 -8.57
CA ALA A 171 -6.69 3.38 -8.63
C ALA A 171 -6.62 4.07 -7.26
N ALA A 172 -7.27 3.46 -6.27
CA ALA A 172 -7.37 4.00 -4.92
C ALA A 172 -6.01 4.08 -4.24
N SER A 173 -5.13 3.10 -4.45
CA SER A 173 -3.80 3.11 -3.87
C SER A 173 -2.92 4.22 -4.46
N VAL A 174 -2.92 4.43 -5.77
CA VAL A 174 -2.16 5.53 -6.41
C VAL A 174 -2.66 6.90 -5.95
N CYS A 175 -3.99 7.09 -5.88
CA CYS A 175 -4.61 8.28 -5.30
C CYS A 175 -4.23 8.43 -3.82
N GLY A 176 -4.22 7.33 -3.06
CA GLY A 176 -3.82 7.28 -1.66
C GLY A 176 -2.38 7.75 -1.44
N ILE A 177 -1.42 7.33 -2.27
CA ILE A 177 -0.02 7.81 -2.19
C ILE A 177 0.03 9.34 -2.36
N GLN A 178 -0.85 9.93 -3.16
CA GLN A 178 -0.89 11.39 -3.39
C GLN A 178 -1.59 12.15 -2.28
N MET A 179 -2.68 11.61 -1.76
CA MET A 179 -3.46 12.23 -0.69
C MET A 179 -2.87 11.99 0.70
N MET A 180 -1.92 11.06 0.85
CA MET A 180 -1.33 10.67 2.14
C MET A 180 -0.85 11.87 3.00
N PRO A 181 -0.15 12.89 2.47
CA PRO A 181 0.23 14.06 3.26
C PRO A 181 -0.99 14.80 3.85
N ASN A 182 -2.07 14.93 3.08
CA ASN A 182 -3.28 15.62 3.49
C ASN A 182 -4.12 14.79 4.48
N ILE A 183 -4.10 13.45 4.34
CA ILE A 183 -4.85 12.54 5.22
C ILE A 183 -4.15 12.41 6.59
N VAL A 184 -2.83 12.45 6.64
CA VAL A 184 -2.09 12.17 7.88
C VAL A 184 -1.87 13.40 8.74
N VAL A 185 -1.78 14.59 8.15
CA VAL A 185 -1.55 15.84 8.91
C VAL A 185 -2.86 16.33 9.52
N HIS A 186 -3.21 15.75 10.67
CA HIS A 186 -4.26 16.26 11.56
C HIS A 186 -3.59 16.84 12.79
N VAL A 187 -3.25 18.13 12.75
CA VAL A 187 -2.66 18.80 13.91
C VAL A 187 -3.73 18.92 14.99
N PRO A 188 -3.54 18.32 16.18
CA PRO A 188 -4.49 18.49 17.27
C PRO A 188 -4.52 19.97 17.67
N ASP A 189 -5.70 20.50 17.98
CA ASP A 189 -5.85 21.89 18.39
C ASP A 189 -5.06 22.15 19.70
N ARG A 190 -3.86 22.72 19.55
CA ARG A 190 -2.93 23.07 20.64
C ARG A 190 -2.34 24.46 20.40
N TYR A 191 -2.00 25.17 21.46
CA TYR A 191 -1.52 26.54 21.33
C TYR A 191 -0.07 26.62 20.80
N LEU A 192 0.09 27.13 19.58
CA LEU A 192 1.28 27.90 19.19
C LEU A 192 1.19 29.35 19.70
N VAL A 193 -0.03 29.85 19.92
CA VAL A 193 -0.36 31.21 20.35
C VAL A 193 -1.36 31.10 21.51
N GLU A 194 -1.20 31.91 22.57
CA GLU A 194 -2.21 32.02 23.63
C GLU A 194 -3.54 32.50 23.05
N TRP A 195 -4.45 31.57 22.77
CA TRP A 195 -5.70 31.86 22.07
C TRP A 195 -6.65 32.76 22.83
N ARG A 196 -6.63 32.70 24.18
CA ARG A 196 -7.36 33.64 25.03
C ARG A 196 -6.84 35.07 24.82
N THR A 197 -5.53 35.26 24.75
CA THR A 197 -4.87 36.56 24.48
C THR A 197 -5.07 37.01 23.03
N TYR A 198 -5.10 36.07 22.08
CA TYR A 198 -5.34 36.32 20.66
C TYR A 198 -6.78 36.74 20.37
N MET A 199 -7.78 36.03 20.92
CA MET A 199 -9.20 36.37 20.77
C MET A 199 -9.58 37.68 21.47
N THR A 200 -8.96 37.98 22.62
CA THR A 200 -9.20 39.27 23.31
C THR A 200 -8.60 40.46 22.57
N ARG A 201 -7.52 40.27 21.79
CA ARG A 201 -6.87 41.34 21.01
C ARG A 201 -7.37 41.47 19.56
N ARG A 202 -7.89 40.41 18.96
CA ARG A 202 -8.44 40.43 17.58
C ARG A 202 -9.89 39.97 17.56
N TRP A 203 -10.78 40.95 17.45
CA TRP A 203 -12.24 40.83 17.40
C TRP A 203 -12.82 40.00 16.23
N THR A 204 -11.99 39.53 15.30
CA THR A 204 -12.40 38.85 14.06
C THR A 204 -12.31 37.33 14.10
N VAL A 205 -11.70 36.73 15.12
CA VAL A 205 -11.53 35.27 15.19
C VAL A 205 -12.70 34.68 15.98
N ARG A 206 -13.72 34.20 15.28
CA ARG A 206 -14.88 33.50 15.85
C ARG A 206 -14.70 32.00 15.62
N GLY A 207 -14.38 31.28 16.69
CA GLY A 207 -14.26 29.82 16.68
C GLY A 207 -14.36 29.31 18.11
N ASN A 208 -14.72 28.03 18.27
CA ASN A 208 -14.73 27.44 19.61
C ASN A 208 -13.31 27.42 20.19
N ILE A 209 -13.21 27.61 21.50
CA ILE A 209 -11.95 27.44 22.23
C ILE A 209 -11.64 25.93 22.22
N PRO A 210 -10.43 25.50 21.83
CA PRO A 210 -10.05 24.09 21.87
C PRO A 210 -10.23 23.48 23.25
N GLU A 211 -10.76 22.25 23.32
CA GLU A 211 -10.97 21.54 24.60
C GLU A 211 -9.66 21.26 25.35
N GLU A 212 -8.53 21.06 24.63
CA GLU A 212 -7.18 20.81 25.18
C GLU A 212 -6.20 21.97 24.99
N ALA A 213 -6.68 23.17 25.25
CA ALA A 213 -5.97 24.44 25.17
C ALA A 213 -4.75 24.56 26.14
N ARG A 214 -3.58 24.04 25.76
CA ARG A 214 -2.31 24.19 26.51
C ARG A 214 -1.10 24.58 25.65
N VAL A 215 -0.08 25.17 26.28
CA VAL A 215 1.19 25.56 25.63
C VAL A 215 1.88 24.33 25.03
N LEU A 216 2.25 24.41 23.76
CA LEU A 216 2.91 23.34 23.03
C LEU A 216 4.35 23.12 23.53
N THR A 217 4.64 21.98 24.15
CA THR A 217 6.00 21.63 24.56
C THR A 217 6.76 20.91 23.45
N ARG A 218 8.11 20.97 23.47
CA ARG A 218 8.95 20.16 22.55
C ARG A 218 8.65 18.66 22.63
N LYS A 219 8.22 18.17 23.80
CA LYS A 219 7.85 16.76 24.00
C LYS A 219 6.56 16.42 23.25
N ASP A 220 5.58 17.32 23.24
CA ASP A 220 4.33 17.16 22.51
C ASP A 220 4.56 17.15 21.00
N VAL A 221 5.33 18.12 20.49
CA VAL A 221 5.69 18.18 19.07
C VAL A 221 6.36 16.88 18.61
N ARG A 222 7.30 16.36 19.40
CA ARG A 222 7.99 15.12 19.07
C ARG A 222 7.03 13.93 19.08
N ARG A 223 6.13 13.87 20.05
CA ARG A 223 5.13 12.80 20.20
C ARG A 223 4.17 12.76 19.00
N ASP A 224 3.67 13.92 18.61
CA ASP A 224 2.73 14.04 17.49
C ASP A 224 3.46 13.73 16.16
N MET A 225 4.67 14.27 15.98
CA MET A 225 5.50 14.01 14.81
C MET A 225 5.84 12.51 14.68
N ASP A 226 6.18 11.82 15.77
CA ASP A 226 6.46 10.38 15.75
C ASP A 226 5.21 9.59 15.29
N SER A 227 4.01 10.00 15.69
CA SER A 227 2.74 9.40 15.25
C SER A 227 2.47 9.66 13.77
N PHE A 228 2.58 10.91 13.32
CA PHE A 228 2.34 11.28 11.92
C PHE A 228 3.34 10.62 10.98
N LEU A 229 4.62 10.58 11.36
CA LEU A 229 5.65 9.91 10.57
C LEU A 229 5.41 8.40 10.45
N ALA A 230 5.00 7.76 11.55
CA ALA A 230 4.66 6.34 11.55
C ALA A 230 3.42 6.06 10.69
N GLN A 231 2.37 6.87 10.82
CA GLN A 231 1.15 6.73 10.04
C GLN A 231 1.40 6.97 8.54
N TYR A 232 2.15 8.02 8.20
CA TYR A 232 2.52 8.35 6.83
C TYR A 232 3.37 7.25 6.19
N SER A 233 4.44 6.82 6.86
CA SER A 233 5.34 5.80 6.31
C SER A 233 4.62 4.47 6.11
N THR A 234 3.81 4.05 7.08
CA THR A 234 3.02 2.81 6.99
C THR A 234 1.99 2.91 5.87
N GLY A 235 1.16 3.96 5.88
CA GLY A 235 0.11 4.15 4.87
C GLY A 235 0.68 4.24 3.46
N PHE A 236 1.75 5.00 3.27
CA PHE A 236 2.46 5.10 1.99
C PHE A 236 2.88 3.72 1.47
N THR A 237 3.47 2.90 2.34
CA THR A 237 4.00 1.60 1.94
C THR A 237 2.92 0.59 1.65
N LEU A 238 1.84 0.60 2.44
CA LEU A 238 0.66 -0.20 2.18
C LEU A 238 0.04 0.16 0.82
N CYS A 239 -0.07 1.46 0.51
CA CYS A 239 -0.56 1.87 -0.81
C CYS A 239 0.35 1.37 -1.93
N VAL A 240 1.68 1.52 -1.84
CA VAL A 240 2.60 1.01 -2.87
C VAL A 240 2.46 -0.51 -3.03
N VAL A 241 2.42 -1.26 -1.92
CA VAL A 241 2.26 -2.72 -1.95
C VAL A 241 0.92 -3.11 -2.56
N LEU A 242 -0.17 -2.43 -2.20
CA LEU A 242 -1.49 -2.67 -2.78
C LEU A 242 -1.56 -2.33 -4.27
N SER A 243 -0.86 -1.29 -4.74
CA SER A 243 -0.76 -1.01 -6.18
C SER A 243 -0.08 -2.16 -6.92
N VAL A 244 1.03 -2.69 -6.39
CA VAL A 244 1.77 -3.80 -7.01
C VAL A 244 0.97 -5.11 -6.95
N LEU A 245 0.35 -5.42 -5.81
CA LEU A 245 -0.47 -6.62 -5.65
C LEU A 245 -1.76 -6.55 -6.49
N GLY A 246 -2.41 -5.38 -6.55
CA GLY A 246 -3.56 -5.17 -7.42
C GLY A 246 -3.21 -5.30 -8.89
N TYR A 247 -2.04 -4.78 -9.30
CA TYR A 247 -1.53 -4.99 -10.66
C TYR A 247 -1.20 -6.46 -10.94
N ALA A 248 -0.58 -7.17 -10.00
CA ALA A 248 -0.34 -8.61 -10.11
C ALA A 248 -1.66 -9.39 -10.27
N ALA A 249 -2.70 -9.02 -9.52
CA ALA A 249 -4.03 -9.62 -9.69
C ALA A 249 -4.61 -9.33 -11.08
N LEU A 250 -4.50 -8.10 -11.60
CA LEU A 250 -4.92 -7.79 -12.97
C LEU A 250 -4.17 -8.66 -14.01
N THR A 251 -2.86 -8.86 -13.85
CA THR A 251 -2.08 -9.69 -14.80
C THR A 251 -2.56 -11.15 -14.89
N GLN A 252 -3.20 -11.66 -13.84
CA GLN A 252 -3.70 -13.03 -13.78
C GLN A 252 -5.14 -13.16 -14.26
N TRP A 253 -5.96 -12.14 -14.01
CA TRP A 253 -7.40 -12.24 -14.16
C TRP A 253 -7.95 -11.45 -15.35
N THR A 254 -7.21 -10.51 -15.95
CA THR A 254 -7.67 -9.72 -17.11
C THR A 254 -7.95 -10.60 -18.32
N ASP A 255 -9.09 -10.38 -18.98
CA ASP A 255 -9.40 -11.03 -20.25
C ASP A 255 -8.65 -10.34 -21.40
N TYR A 256 -7.71 -11.07 -22.00
CA TYR A 256 -6.88 -10.55 -23.09
C TYR A 256 -7.57 -10.64 -24.46
N HIS A 257 -8.74 -11.28 -24.56
CA HIS A 257 -9.51 -11.37 -25.79
C HIS A 257 -10.27 -10.07 -26.12
N SER A 258 -10.70 -9.33 -25.09
CA SER A 258 -11.35 -8.04 -25.28
C SER A 258 -10.34 -6.96 -25.63
N LEU A 259 -10.58 -6.27 -26.75
CA LEU A 259 -9.66 -5.25 -27.26
C LEU A 259 -9.54 -4.05 -26.31
N TYR A 260 -10.62 -3.68 -25.62
CA TYR A 260 -10.63 -2.56 -24.69
C TYR A 260 -9.78 -2.89 -23.46
N ASP A 261 -10.06 -3.99 -22.78
CA ASP A 261 -9.37 -4.39 -21.55
C ASP A 261 -7.87 -4.57 -21.77
N ARG A 262 -7.48 -5.12 -22.92
CA ARG A 262 -6.08 -5.24 -23.36
C ARG A 262 -5.39 -3.87 -23.50
N ILE A 263 -6.05 -2.89 -24.14
CA ILE A 263 -5.51 -1.53 -24.28
C ILE A 263 -5.40 -0.88 -22.90
N GLY A 264 -6.44 -1.01 -22.07
CA GLY A 264 -6.45 -0.48 -20.70
C GLY A 264 -5.28 -1.03 -19.88
N PHE A 265 -5.05 -2.33 -19.95
CA PHE A 265 -3.96 -3.01 -19.26
C PHE A 265 -2.57 -2.56 -19.73
N LEU A 266 -2.34 -2.42 -21.03
CA LEU A 266 -1.08 -1.92 -21.59
C LEU A 266 -0.81 -0.47 -21.16
N VAL A 267 -1.82 0.39 -21.29
CA VAL A 267 -1.72 1.80 -20.88
C VAL A 267 -1.46 1.89 -19.38
N LEU A 268 -2.20 1.13 -18.55
CA LEU A 268 -1.99 1.07 -17.11
C LEU A 268 -0.56 0.66 -16.76
N SER A 269 -0.01 -0.35 -17.44
CA SER A 269 1.34 -0.86 -17.19
C SER A 269 2.40 0.22 -17.43
N VAL A 270 2.31 0.95 -18.54
CA VAL A 270 3.22 2.05 -18.87
C VAL A 270 3.05 3.21 -17.89
N LEU A 271 1.81 3.60 -17.56
CA LEU A 271 1.55 4.73 -16.67
C LEU A 271 2.00 4.44 -15.24
N LEU A 272 1.76 3.22 -14.71
CA LEU A 272 2.23 2.83 -13.37
C LEU A 272 3.76 2.83 -13.32
N MET A 273 4.42 2.30 -14.34
CA MET A 273 5.87 2.30 -14.41
C MET A 273 6.43 3.73 -14.40
N LEU A 274 5.90 4.61 -15.27
CA LEU A 274 6.28 6.02 -15.32
C LEU A 274 6.03 6.70 -13.97
N PHE A 275 4.87 6.47 -13.35
CA PHE A 275 4.53 7.04 -12.06
C PHE A 275 5.54 6.65 -10.97
N PHE A 276 5.88 5.36 -10.85
CA PHE A 276 6.78 4.87 -9.81
C PHE A 276 8.25 5.25 -10.03
N GLU A 277 8.69 5.45 -11.27
CA GLU A 277 10.04 5.93 -11.57
C GLU A 277 10.18 7.46 -11.44
N LEU A 278 9.14 8.20 -11.82
CA LEU A 278 9.16 9.66 -11.86
C LEU A 278 8.78 10.32 -10.53
N LYS A 279 7.85 9.75 -9.76
CA LYS A 279 7.40 10.31 -8.48
C LYS A 279 8.48 10.40 -7.38
N PRO A 280 9.46 9.49 -7.27
CA PRO A 280 10.59 9.59 -6.32
C PRO A 280 11.27 10.96 -6.27
N ARG A 281 11.25 11.72 -7.37
CA ARG A 281 11.88 13.04 -7.48
C ARG A 281 11.27 14.08 -6.55
N GLN A 282 9.96 13.99 -6.32
CA GLN A 282 9.22 14.91 -5.45
C GLN A 282 9.35 14.53 -3.97
N SER A 283 9.82 13.31 -3.67
CA SER A 283 10.04 12.87 -2.30
C SER A 283 11.40 13.33 -1.76
N GLY A 284 11.39 13.96 -0.59
CA GLY A 284 12.61 14.30 0.15
C GLY A 284 13.22 13.14 0.93
N ARG A 285 12.57 11.98 1.04
CA ARG A 285 13.06 10.84 1.84
C ARG A 285 13.59 9.74 0.93
N PRO A 286 14.84 9.28 1.12
CA PRO A 286 15.40 8.23 0.26
C PRO A 286 14.67 6.89 0.42
N PHE A 287 14.05 6.66 1.58
CA PHE A 287 13.19 5.52 1.82
C PHE A 287 12.04 5.40 0.79
N GLU A 288 11.27 6.47 0.63
CA GLU A 288 10.15 6.53 -0.32
C GLU A 288 10.66 6.35 -1.76
N ARG A 289 11.83 6.93 -2.06
CA ARG A 289 12.48 6.77 -3.37
C ARG A 289 12.80 5.30 -3.69
N TYR A 290 13.41 4.58 -2.75
CA TYR A 290 13.76 3.18 -2.97
C TYR A 290 12.54 2.28 -3.08
N VAL A 291 11.52 2.49 -2.24
CA VAL A 291 10.27 1.70 -2.27
C VAL A 291 9.53 1.90 -3.59
N MET A 292 9.39 3.15 -4.05
CA MET A 292 8.75 3.43 -5.34
C MET A 292 9.54 2.87 -6.51
N ARG A 293 10.87 3.01 -6.53
CA ARG A 293 11.70 2.44 -7.62
C ARG A 293 11.64 0.92 -7.66
N ALA A 294 11.66 0.27 -6.49
CA ALA A 294 11.45 -1.18 -6.42
C ALA A 294 10.10 -1.59 -7.01
N ALA A 295 9.02 -0.83 -6.73
CA ALA A 295 7.72 -1.04 -7.36
C ALA A 295 7.73 -0.78 -8.87
N GLY A 296 8.45 0.24 -9.33
CA GLY A 296 8.66 0.56 -10.75
C GLY A 296 9.34 -0.58 -11.52
N ILE A 297 10.29 -1.28 -10.89
CA ILE A 297 10.94 -2.48 -11.44
C ILE A 297 10.03 -3.72 -11.35
N ALA A 298 9.23 -3.84 -10.29
CA ALA A 298 8.35 -4.99 -10.09
C ALA A 298 7.25 -5.09 -11.17
N ILE A 299 6.70 -3.96 -11.62
CA ILE A 299 5.64 -3.91 -12.65
C ILE A 299 6.04 -4.59 -13.98
N PRO A 300 7.15 -4.21 -14.64
CA PRO A 300 7.55 -4.86 -15.88
C PRO A 300 7.94 -6.33 -15.65
N LEU A 301 8.51 -6.69 -14.49
CA LEU A 301 8.80 -8.10 -14.17
C LEU A 301 7.52 -8.94 -14.06
N LEU A 302 6.48 -8.42 -13.40
CA LEU A 302 5.17 -9.08 -13.30
C LEU A 302 4.52 -9.20 -14.68
N TRP A 303 4.62 -8.15 -15.50
CA TRP A 303 4.11 -8.16 -16.87
C TRP A 303 4.81 -9.23 -17.72
N VAL A 304 6.14 -9.26 -17.74
CA VAL A 304 6.90 -10.27 -18.49
C VAL A 304 6.62 -11.68 -17.98
N GLY A 305 6.50 -11.86 -16.65
CA GLY A 305 6.30 -13.17 -16.04
C GLY A 305 4.92 -13.80 -16.33
N HIS A 306 3.86 -12.99 -16.42
CA HIS A 306 2.49 -13.49 -16.57
C HIS A 306 1.86 -13.19 -17.93
N ALA A 307 2.02 -11.97 -18.47
CA ALA A 307 1.35 -11.57 -19.71
C ALA A 307 1.91 -12.26 -20.96
N THR A 308 3.17 -12.71 -20.94
CA THR A 308 3.77 -13.46 -22.06
C THR A 308 3.16 -14.85 -22.24
N GLN A 309 2.54 -15.41 -21.20
CA GLN A 309 1.92 -16.73 -21.22
C GLN A 309 0.45 -16.68 -21.62
N SER A 310 -0.19 -15.51 -21.49
CA SER A 310 -1.64 -15.34 -21.71
C SER A 310 -2.01 -14.67 -23.03
N ILE A 311 -1.06 -14.06 -23.74
CA ILE A 311 -1.31 -13.44 -25.06
C ILE A 311 -1.18 -14.50 -26.17
N PRO A 312 -2.10 -14.55 -27.15
CA PRO A 312 -2.02 -15.48 -28.30
C PRO A 312 -0.67 -15.38 -29.05
N GLU A 313 -0.13 -16.54 -29.45
CA GLU A 313 1.26 -16.75 -29.92
C GLU A 313 1.70 -15.93 -31.16
N GLY A 314 0.84 -15.15 -31.79
CA GLY A 314 1.16 -14.28 -32.94
C GLY A 314 1.21 -12.77 -32.65
N GLU A 315 0.57 -12.29 -31.59
CA GLU A 315 0.43 -10.84 -31.31
C GLU A 315 1.24 -10.36 -30.10
N ALA A 316 1.88 -11.26 -29.36
CA ALA A 316 2.60 -10.95 -28.13
C ALA A 316 3.91 -10.15 -28.34
N MET A 317 4.49 -10.20 -29.54
CA MET A 317 5.82 -9.65 -29.79
C MET A 317 5.84 -8.11 -29.76
N LEU A 318 4.83 -7.45 -30.33
CA LEU A 318 4.72 -5.99 -30.34
C LEU A 318 4.49 -5.35 -28.96
N PRO A 319 3.52 -5.80 -28.13
CA PRO A 319 3.35 -5.28 -26.77
C PRO A 319 4.55 -5.58 -25.87
N LEU A 320 5.25 -6.71 -26.09
CA LEU A 320 6.49 -7.03 -25.38
C LEU A 320 7.61 -6.06 -25.75
N MET A 321 7.79 -5.74 -27.03
CA MET A 321 8.77 -4.75 -27.47
C MET A 321 8.41 -3.34 -26.96
N CYS A 322 7.14 -2.95 -26.94
CA CYS A 322 6.70 -1.70 -26.34
C CYS A 322 7.00 -1.64 -24.84
N MET A 323 6.68 -2.70 -24.09
CA MET A 323 6.97 -2.73 -22.65
C MET A 323 8.46 -2.74 -22.35
N ILE A 324 9.28 -3.47 -23.11
CA ILE A 324 10.74 -3.45 -22.95
C ILE A 324 11.30 -2.08 -23.32
N THR A 325 10.83 -1.46 -24.39
CA THR A 325 11.31 -0.12 -24.77
C THR A 325 10.94 0.92 -23.72
N PHE A 326 9.72 0.91 -23.18
CA PHE A 326 9.34 1.78 -22.06
C PHE A 326 10.06 1.42 -20.76
N ALA A 327 10.34 0.13 -20.51
CA ALA A 327 11.15 -0.32 -19.38
C ALA A 327 12.57 0.23 -19.43
N VAL A 328 13.22 0.08 -20.58
CA VAL A 328 14.56 0.60 -20.84
C VAL A 328 14.54 2.14 -20.80
N LEU A 329 13.56 2.78 -21.41
CA LEU A 329 13.44 4.25 -21.41
C LEU A 329 13.22 4.79 -19.99
N GLY A 330 12.36 4.16 -19.19
CA GLY A 330 12.12 4.53 -17.80
C GLY A 330 13.35 4.31 -16.92
N LEU A 331 14.10 3.22 -17.12
CA LEU A 331 15.37 3.00 -16.44
C LEU A 331 16.43 4.02 -16.86
N VAL A 332 16.55 4.33 -18.16
CA VAL A 332 17.46 5.35 -18.68
C VAL A 332 17.09 6.74 -18.15
N LEU A 333 15.81 7.07 -18.04
CA LEU A 333 15.33 8.30 -17.39
C LEU A 333 15.66 8.29 -15.89
N GLY A 334 15.43 7.18 -15.19
CA GLY A 334 15.79 7.03 -13.78
C GLY A 334 17.30 7.22 -13.54
N PHE A 335 18.14 6.60 -14.37
CA PHE A 335 19.59 6.70 -14.30
C PHE A 335 20.10 8.09 -14.68
N SER A 336 19.65 8.65 -15.80
CA SER A 336 20.03 9.99 -16.24
C SER A 336 19.66 11.05 -15.19
N MET A 337 18.56 10.87 -14.47
CA MET A 337 18.14 11.78 -13.40
C MET A 337 18.91 11.58 -12.07
N ILE A 338 19.44 10.39 -11.79
CA ILE A 338 20.41 10.20 -10.69
C ILE A 338 21.70 10.96 -11.02
N VAL A 339 22.14 10.91 -12.28
CA VAL A 339 23.32 11.66 -12.76
C VAL A 339 23.11 13.18 -12.65
N GLN A 340 21.88 13.68 -12.80
CA GLN A 340 21.56 15.11 -12.64
C GLN A 340 21.71 15.66 -11.22
N HIS A 341 21.69 14.80 -10.19
CA HIS A 341 22.00 15.21 -8.81
C HIS A 341 23.45 15.74 -8.69
N ASN A 342 24.31 15.46 -9.67
CA ASN A 342 25.72 15.89 -9.71
C ASN A 342 25.98 17.14 -10.57
N GLY A 343 24.96 17.92 -10.96
CA GLY A 343 25.17 19.30 -11.44
C GLY A 343 24.77 19.64 -12.88
N PHE A 344 24.03 18.77 -13.60
CA PHE A 344 23.46 19.12 -14.90
C PHE A 344 21.97 19.50 -14.75
N HIS A 345 21.69 20.79 -14.52
CA HIS A 345 20.33 21.31 -14.39
C HIS A 345 19.80 21.82 -15.73
N SER A 346 19.29 20.90 -16.57
CA SER A 346 18.37 21.30 -17.64
C SER A 346 16.96 21.47 -17.06
N LEU A 347 16.56 22.73 -16.83
CA LEU A 347 15.22 23.12 -16.37
C LEU A 347 14.10 22.54 -17.24
N ALA A 348 14.34 22.37 -18.55
CA ALA A 348 13.37 21.81 -19.48
C ALA A 348 13.09 20.32 -19.21
N LEU A 349 14.14 19.52 -18.96
CA LEU A 349 13.98 18.08 -18.70
C LEU A 349 13.24 17.82 -17.39
N SER A 350 13.47 18.64 -16.36
CA SER A 350 12.75 18.57 -15.10
C SER A 350 11.25 18.78 -15.29
N ARG A 351 10.87 19.85 -16.03
CA ARG A 351 9.46 20.19 -16.30
C ARG A 351 8.74 19.11 -17.10
N ILE A 352 9.38 18.55 -18.11
CA ILE A 352 8.81 17.45 -18.91
C ILE A 352 8.52 16.24 -18.01
N GLY A 353 9.48 15.87 -17.16
CA GLY A 353 9.27 14.75 -16.25
C GLY A 353 8.18 15.04 -15.21
N ASP A 354 8.03 16.27 -14.72
CA ASP A 354 6.92 16.63 -13.83
C ASP A 354 5.57 16.52 -14.55
N ALA A 355 5.47 17.04 -15.78
CA ALA A 355 4.27 16.92 -16.61
C ALA A 355 3.88 15.46 -16.86
N LEU A 356 4.85 14.60 -17.22
CA LEU A 356 4.62 13.17 -17.40
C LEU A 356 4.15 12.50 -16.11
N CYS A 357 4.72 12.86 -14.96
CA CYS A 357 4.27 12.34 -13.67
C CYS A 357 2.81 12.73 -13.38
N PHE A 358 2.43 13.98 -13.64
CA PHE A 358 1.04 14.44 -13.47
C PHE A 358 0.07 13.75 -14.43
N ILE A 359 0.43 13.63 -15.70
CA ILE A 359 -0.38 12.92 -16.71
C ILE A 359 -0.56 11.45 -16.30
N SER A 360 0.53 10.78 -15.89
CA SER A 360 0.46 9.39 -15.42
C SER A 360 -0.51 9.24 -14.24
N MET A 361 -0.43 10.15 -13.27
CA MET A 361 -1.30 10.12 -12.10
C MET A 361 -2.78 10.28 -12.47
N MET A 362 -3.11 11.19 -13.40
CA MET A 362 -4.49 11.46 -13.80
C MET A 362 -5.09 10.33 -14.63
N LEU A 363 -4.29 9.67 -15.46
CA LEU A 363 -4.77 8.62 -16.37
C LEU A 363 -4.79 7.23 -15.71
N ILE A 364 -4.04 6.99 -14.64
CA ILE A 364 -4.02 5.67 -13.95
C ILE A 364 -5.43 5.21 -13.54
N PRO A 365 -6.27 6.01 -12.85
CA PRO A 365 -7.61 5.55 -12.46
C PRO A 365 -8.45 5.13 -13.66
N ALA A 366 -8.47 5.94 -14.72
CA ALA A 366 -9.21 5.64 -15.94
C ALA A 366 -8.69 4.35 -16.61
N ALA A 367 -7.37 4.21 -16.73
CA ALA A 367 -6.75 3.03 -17.30
C ALA A 367 -6.99 1.77 -16.45
N SER A 368 -7.01 1.89 -15.12
CA SER A 368 -7.28 0.77 -14.21
C SER A 368 -8.73 0.32 -14.22
N PHE A 369 -9.69 1.23 -14.38
CA PHE A 369 -11.09 0.86 -14.57
C PHE A 369 -11.31 0.17 -15.91
N LEU A 370 -10.63 0.66 -16.96
CA LEU A 370 -10.69 0.06 -18.29
C LEU A 370 -10.04 -1.34 -18.29
N ALA A 371 -8.89 -1.50 -17.65
CA ALA A 371 -8.24 -2.81 -17.47
C ALA A 371 -9.02 -3.78 -16.56
N GLY A 372 -9.91 -3.25 -15.72
CA GLY A 372 -10.75 -4.01 -14.79
C GLY A 372 -12.10 -4.45 -15.38
N GLY A 373 -12.32 -4.27 -16.69
CA GLY A 373 -13.56 -4.66 -17.36
C GLY A 373 -14.77 -3.76 -17.06
N ALA A 374 -14.56 -2.53 -16.58
CA ALA A 374 -15.66 -1.64 -16.21
C ALA A 374 -16.57 -1.28 -17.41
N LEU A 375 -16.02 -1.22 -18.62
CA LEU A 375 -16.80 -0.95 -19.83
C LEU A 375 -17.74 -2.12 -20.17
N GLU A 376 -17.29 -3.35 -19.98
CA GLU A 376 -18.11 -4.54 -20.22
C GLU A 376 -19.22 -4.64 -19.18
N PHE A 377 -18.91 -4.33 -17.92
CA PHE A 377 -19.90 -4.21 -16.85
C PHE A 377 -21.00 -3.16 -17.16
N LEU A 378 -20.60 -1.98 -17.64
CA LEU A 378 -21.56 -0.94 -18.04
C LEU A 378 -22.40 -1.37 -19.25
N ARG A 379 -21.80 -2.07 -20.22
CA ARG A 379 -22.52 -2.62 -21.38
C ARG A 379 -23.50 -3.71 -20.97
N SER A 380 -23.18 -4.55 -19.99
CA SER A 380 -24.11 -5.60 -19.51
C SER A 380 -25.30 -5.04 -18.74
N MET A 381 -25.18 -3.82 -18.16
CA MET A 381 -26.31 -3.16 -17.49
C MET A 381 -27.30 -2.46 -18.44
N SER A 382 -26.87 -2.15 -19.67
CA SER A 382 -27.68 -1.38 -20.63
C SER A 382 -28.62 -2.24 -21.49
N TRP A 383 -28.89 -3.49 -21.12
CA TRP A 383 -29.81 -4.40 -21.81
C TRP A 383 -30.93 -4.87 -20.90
#